data_AF-A0A3D6BYL4-F1
#
_entry.id   AF-A0A3D6BYL4-F1
#
_cell.length_a   1.000
_cell.length_b   1.000
_cell.length_c   1.000
_cell.angle_alpha   90.00
_cell.angle_beta   90.00
_cell.angle_gamma   90.00
#
_symmetry.space_group_name_H-M   'P 1'
#
loop_
_entity.id
_entity.type
_entity.pdbx_description
1 polymer ?
#
loop_
_entity_poly.entity_id
_entity_poly.type
_entity_poly.pdbx_seq_one_letter_code
_entity_poly.pdbx_strand_id
1 'polypeptide(L)'
;MGNCYTLNPVYLFLLVCIYSIGWGYPRRQGGAMKISKKQKAKNRQKIIRSMVDLTIEKGLKAATMREVARGAGLGDATIYNYFPTKDAIVYAYYEDQFDRVTDALRNIPDFHTYTFQEQLQTFFETQLDLLMADREYLDITFKNAFLTLSQDYARVKPTREKFMAIVRDIFEAAIQAGEIEDQVFLDVYIQVFWEYYVGIILYWLKDDSDQFASTSVLIDKSLDLSASAIRAGLANKVFDMGVFLFKNHLLSRMDLVRERVDILHGIKRKFMDKADK
;
A
#
# COMPACT_ATOMS: atom_id res chain seq x y z
N MET A 1 12.20 93.68 33.97
CA MET A 1 12.80 92.65 33.09
C MET A 1 11.69 91.74 32.63
N GLY A 2 11.13 92.02 31.45
CA GLY A 2 10.00 91.29 30.90
C GLY A 2 10.23 91.05 29.41
N ASN A 3 9.89 89.86 28.95
CA ASN A 3 8.86 89.73 27.93
C ASN A 3 8.42 88.27 27.81
N CYS A 4 7.11 88.07 27.95
CA CYS A 4 6.41 86.87 27.52
C CYS A 4 6.57 86.72 26.00
N TYR A 5 6.99 85.55 25.53
CA TYR A 5 6.79 85.14 24.15
C TYR A 5 5.90 83.92 24.12
N THR A 6 4.71 84.14 23.56
CA THR A 6 3.73 83.16 23.13
C THR A 6 4.37 82.22 22.10
N LEU A 7 4.31 80.91 22.35
CA LEU A 7 4.73 79.87 21.40
C LEU A 7 3.74 79.82 20.22
N ASN A 8 4.27 80.03 19.03
CA ASN A 8 3.56 80.03 17.75
C ASN A 8 3.14 78.59 17.35
N PRO A 9 1.85 78.30 17.08
CA PRO A 9 1.35 76.96 16.80
C PRO A 9 1.82 76.35 15.46
N VAL A 10 2.58 77.09 14.65
CA VAL A 10 3.08 76.61 13.35
C VAL A 10 4.31 75.70 13.49
N TYR A 11 5.09 75.80 14.58
CA TYR A 11 6.31 75.01 14.75
C TYR A 11 6.09 73.58 15.27
N LEU A 12 4.95 73.28 15.91
CA LEU A 12 4.63 71.91 16.33
C LEU A 12 4.19 71.01 15.16
N PHE A 13 3.76 71.59 14.03
CA PHE A 13 3.31 70.83 12.87
C PHE A 13 4.48 70.28 12.02
N LEU A 14 5.64 70.95 12.01
CA LEU A 14 6.79 70.50 11.21
C LEU A 14 7.55 69.32 11.82
N LEU A 15 7.49 69.12 13.15
CA LEU A 15 8.11 67.96 13.80
C LEU A 15 7.29 66.67 13.70
N VAL A 16 5.97 66.76 13.43
CA VAL A 16 5.11 65.58 13.22
C VAL A 16 5.15 65.09 11.76
N CYS A 17 5.51 65.95 10.80
CA CYS A 17 5.63 65.57 9.40
C CYS A 17 6.92 64.79 9.05
N ILE A 18 8.00 64.94 9.81
CA ILE A 18 9.25 64.19 9.55
C ILE A 18 9.22 62.79 10.17
N TYR A 19 8.37 62.55 11.19
CA TYR A 19 8.16 61.21 11.75
C TYR A 19 7.06 60.38 11.03
N SER A 20 6.38 60.97 10.05
CA SER A 20 5.29 60.31 9.30
C SER A 20 5.64 59.94 7.85
N ILE A 21 6.85 60.28 7.38
CA ILE A 21 7.36 59.82 6.09
C ILE A 21 8.21 58.57 6.36
N GLY A 22 7.52 57.45 6.58
CA GLY A 22 8.15 56.14 6.64
C GLY A 22 8.90 55.89 5.34
N TRP A 23 10.23 55.92 5.40
CA TRP A 23 11.08 55.24 4.43
C TRP A 23 10.78 53.75 4.55
N GLY A 24 9.75 53.32 3.82
CA GLY A 24 9.48 51.92 3.57
C GLY A 24 10.64 51.36 2.76
N TYR A 25 11.62 50.79 3.46
CA TYR A 25 12.45 49.75 2.87
C TYR A 25 11.49 48.78 2.20
N PRO A 26 11.65 48.43 0.91
CA PRO A 26 10.85 47.39 0.32
C PRO A 26 11.16 46.13 1.13
N ARG A 27 10.26 45.75 2.03
CA ARG A 27 10.20 44.38 2.53
C ARG A 27 10.08 43.57 1.24
N ARG A 28 11.18 42.94 0.82
CA ARG A 28 11.08 41.72 0.03
C ARG A 28 10.14 40.85 0.86
N GLN A 29 8.88 40.78 0.44
CA GLN A 29 8.04 39.67 0.82
C GLN A 29 8.79 38.45 0.29
N GLY A 30 9.61 37.86 1.14
CA GLY A 30 10.01 36.48 1.00
C GLY A 30 8.74 35.67 1.20
N GLY A 31 7.84 35.74 0.22
CA GLY A 31 6.76 34.78 0.09
C GLY A 31 7.49 33.46 -0.01
N ALA A 32 7.41 32.65 1.05
CA ALA A 32 7.83 31.27 1.00
C ALA A 32 7.18 30.70 -0.26
N MET A 33 7.98 30.49 -1.30
CA MET A 33 7.47 30.14 -2.62
C MET A 33 6.77 28.80 -2.43
N LYS A 34 5.44 28.83 -2.41
CA LYS A 34 4.62 27.65 -2.12
C LYS A 34 4.91 26.66 -3.24
N ILE A 35 5.69 25.63 -2.91
CA ILE A 35 6.14 24.64 -3.89
C ILE A 35 4.90 24.06 -4.57
N SER A 36 4.86 24.10 -5.90
CA SER A 36 3.74 23.55 -6.66
C SER A 36 3.61 22.04 -6.41
N LYS A 37 2.39 21.48 -6.51
CA LYS A 37 2.18 20.03 -6.38
C LYS A 37 3.11 19.23 -7.29
N LYS A 38 3.31 19.71 -8.53
CA LYS A 38 4.23 19.12 -9.52
C LYS A 38 5.68 19.13 -9.03
N GLN A 39 6.15 20.24 -8.47
CA GLN A 39 7.52 20.32 -7.96
C GLN A 39 7.70 19.44 -6.71
N LYS A 40 6.67 19.32 -5.85
CA LYS A 40 6.69 18.41 -4.71
C LYS A 40 6.82 16.94 -5.17
N ALA A 41 6.03 16.52 -6.16
CA ALA A 41 6.14 15.17 -6.72
C ALA A 41 7.52 14.91 -7.34
N LYS A 42 8.06 15.87 -8.10
CA LYS A 42 9.42 15.76 -8.69
C LYS A 42 10.50 15.61 -7.61
N ASN A 43 10.41 16.38 -6.53
CA ASN A 43 11.35 16.27 -5.42
C ASN A 43 11.23 14.93 -4.69
N ARG A 44 10.00 14.42 -4.50
CA ARG A 44 9.76 13.08 -3.94
C ARG A 44 10.48 12.00 -4.75
N GLN A 45 10.34 12.05 -6.08
CA GLN A 45 11.01 11.10 -6.98
C GLN A 45 12.54 11.21 -6.93
N LYS A 46 13.10 12.43 -6.87
CA LYS A 46 14.55 12.63 -6.71
C LYS A 46 15.08 12.01 -5.41
N ILE A 47 14.33 12.14 -4.31
CA ILE A 47 14.70 11.54 -3.02
C ILE A 47 14.72 10.01 -3.12
N ILE A 48 13.66 9.42 -3.71
CA ILE A 48 13.58 7.97 -3.91
C ILE A 48 14.75 7.47 -4.76
N ARG A 49 15.02 8.12 -5.90
CA ARG A 49 16.15 7.73 -6.76
C ARG A 49 17.49 7.84 -6.03
N SER A 50 17.73 8.94 -5.31
CA SER A 50 18.96 9.10 -4.53
C SER A 50 19.12 8.03 -3.45
N MET A 51 18.01 7.53 -2.86
CA MET A 51 18.07 6.42 -1.91
C MET A 51 18.42 5.10 -2.61
N VAL A 52 17.87 4.83 -3.79
CA VAL A 52 18.21 3.66 -4.61
C VAL A 52 19.71 3.65 -4.89
N ASP A 53 20.24 4.74 -5.44
CA ASP A 53 21.65 4.85 -5.83
C ASP A 53 22.59 4.67 -4.62
N LEU A 54 22.32 5.37 -3.50
CA LEU A 54 23.15 5.25 -2.29
C LEU A 54 23.06 3.87 -1.62
N THR A 55 21.91 3.21 -1.73
CA THR A 55 21.73 1.86 -1.17
C THR A 55 22.51 0.83 -1.99
N ILE A 56 22.54 0.97 -3.31
CA ILE A 56 23.38 0.14 -4.18
C ILE A 56 24.86 0.38 -3.87
N GLU A 57 25.29 1.64 -3.75
CA GLU A 57 26.71 1.98 -3.55
C GLU A 57 27.30 1.44 -2.23
N LYS A 58 26.56 1.52 -1.13
CA LYS A 58 27.12 1.23 0.21
C LYS A 58 26.17 0.52 1.18
N GLY A 59 25.01 0.08 0.71
CA GLY A 59 24.01 -0.60 1.51
C GLY A 59 23.09 0.33 2.31
N LEU A 60 21.88 -0.16 2.60
CA LEU A 60 20.82 0.60 3.27
C LEU A 60 21.21 1.09 4.68
N LYS A 61 21.99 0.30 5.42
CA LYS A 61 22.40 0.64 6.79
C LYS A 61 23.34 1.85 6.81
N ALA A 62 24.32 1.88 5.91
CA ALA A 62 25.33 2.95 5.83
C ALA A 62 24.82 4.23 5.16
N ALA A 63 23.76 4.16 4.35
CA ALA A 63 23.08 5.33 3.80
C ALA A 63 22.48 6.21 4.92
N THR A 64 22.68 7.53 4.85
CA THR A 64 22.10 8.50 5.78
C THR A 64 21.10 9.42 5.09
N MET A 65 20.11 9.93 5.83
CA MET A 65 19.12 10.90 5.30
C MET A 65 19.79 12.15 4.71
N ARG A 66 20.91 12.61 5.26
CA ARG A 66 21.65 13.78 4.74
C ARG A 66 22.29 13.51 3.39
N GLU A 67 22.88 12.33 3.20
CA GLU A 67 23.45 11.97 1.90
C GLU A 67 22.35 11.81 0.85
N VAL A 68 21.22 11.20 1.21
CA VAL A 68 20.06 11.11 0.32
C VAL A 68 19.54 12.50 -0.05
N ALA A 69 19.48 13.43 0.90
CA ALA A 69 19.07 14.81 0.62
C ALA A 69 20.01 15.49 -0.38
N ARG A 70 21.33 15.36 -0.16
CA ARG A 70 22.36 15.92 -1.04
C ARG A 70 22.34 15.31 -2.43
N GLY A 71 22.22 13.99 -2.55
CA GLY A 71 22.08 13.31 -3.84
C GLY A 71 20.81 13.72 -4.59
N ALA A 72 19.73 14.01 -3.88
CA ALA A 72 18.51 14.58 -4.46
C ALA A 72 18.62 16.09 -4.81
N GLY A 73 19.71 16.76 -4.44
CA GLY A 73 19.90 18.20 -4.60
C GLY A 73 18.99 19.04 -3.70
N LEU A 74 18.68 18.54 -2.49
CA LEU A 74 17.83 19.17 -1.49
C LEU A 74 18.62 19.46 -0.22
N GLY A 75 18.19 20.45 0.56
CA GLY A 75 18.79 20.72 1.87
C GLY A 75 18.47 19.64 2.89
N ASP A 76 19.41 19.36 3.80
CA ASP A 76 19.32 18.31 4.82
C ASP A 76 18.02 18.36 5.65
N ALA A 77 17.49 19.55 5.97
CA ALA A 77 16.21 19.69 6.70
C ALA A 77 14.98 19.47 5.80
N THR A 78 15.11 19.70 4.49
CA THR A 78 13.98 19.64 3.54
C THR A 78 13.50 18.21 3.33
N ILE A 79 14.40 17.22 3.36
CA ILE A 79 14.04 15.81 3.15
C ILE A 79 13.02 15.32 4.18
N TYR A 80 13.10 15.78 5.43
CA TYR A 80 12.18 15.39 6.51
C TYR A 80 10.75 15.89 6.31
N ASN A 81 10.54 16.90 5.46
CA ASN A 81 9.20 17.33 5.04
C ASN A 81 8.55 16.35 4.03
N TYR A 82 9.34 15.47 3.42
CA TYR A 82 8.88 14.45 2.47
C TYR A 82 8.85 13.08 3.13
N PHE A 83 9.92 12.71 3.83
CA PHE A 83 10.08 11.40 4.44
C PHE A 83 10.72 11.53 5.83
N PRO A 84 10.05 11.07 6.89
CA PRO A 84 10.60 11.17 8.25
C PRO A 84 11.76 10.21 8.50
N THR A 85 11.83 9.09 7.77
CA THR A 85 12.82 8.02 7.97
C THR A 85 13.31 7.43 6.65
N LYS A 86 14.42 6.68 6.70
CA LYS A 86 14.93 5.91 5.55
C LYS A 86 13.91 4.89 5.06
N ASP A 87 13.30 4.15 5.99
CA ASP A 87 12.30 3.14 5.67
C ASP A 87 11.10 3.74 4.93
N ALA A 88 10.67 4.95 5.30
CA ALA A 88 9.58 5.64 4.59
C ALA A 88 9.92 5.89 3.12
N ILE A 89 11.19 6.12 2.78
CA ILE A 89 11.65 6.24 1.39
C ILE A 89 11.65 4.87 0.70
N VAL A 90 12.07 3.81 1.41
CA VAL A 90 12.06 2.43 0.90
C VAL A 90 10.64 1.96 0.58
N TYR A 91 9.68 2.16 1.48
CA TYR A 91 8.28 1.81 1.24
C TYR A 91 7.66 2.65 0.11
N ALA A 92 7.97 3.95 0.07
CA ALA A 92 7.52 4.82 -1.00
C ALA A 92 8.03 4.42 -2.38
N TYR A 93 9.23 3.84 -2.47
CA TYR A 93 9.71 3.22 -3.72
C TYR A 93 8.77 2.10 -4.16
N TYR A 94 8.44 1.14 -3.27
CA TYR A 94 7.56 0.02 -3.63
C TYR A 94 6.14 0.46 -3.96
N GLU A 95 5.60 1.45 -3.25
CA GLU A 95 4.32 2.08 -3.58
C GLU A 95 4.32 2.69 -4.98
N ASP A 96 5.42 3.33 -5.39
CA ASP A 96 5.56 3.94 -6.71
C ASP A 96 5.67 2.87 -7.81
N GLN A 97 6.27 1.71 -7.53
CA GLN A 97 6.30 0.61 -8.49
C GLN A 97 4.89 0.08 -8.80
N PHE A 98 4.02 0.00 -7.79
CA PHE A 98 2.62 -0.37 -8.02
C PHE A 98 1.82 0.70 -8.76
N ASP A 99 2.12 1.99 -8.58
CA ASP A 99 1.52 3.02 -9.43
C ASP A 99 1.98 2.86 -10.89
N ARG A 100 3.27 2.63 -11.10
CA ARG A 100 3.84 2.43 -12.44
C ARG A 100 3.28 1.20 -13.15
N VAL A 101 3.13 0.07 -12.48
CA VAL A 101 2.54 -1.13 -13.11
C VAL A 101 1.06 -0.94 -13.37
N THR A 102 0.32 -0.27 -12.49
CA THR A 102 -1.10 0.07 -12.73
C THR A 102 -1.23 0.93 -13.98
N ASP A 103 -0.39 1.95 -14.12
CA ASP A 103 -0.38 2.81 -15.29
C ASP A 103 0.08 2.04 -16.55
N ALA A 104 1.05 1.14 -16.44
CA ALA A 104 1.51 0.32 -17.56
C ALA A 104 0.39 -0.59 -18.06
N LEU A 105 -0.28 -1.33 -17.18
CA LEU A 105 -1.41 -2.22 -17.52
C LEU A 105 -2.56 -1.45 -18.17
N ARG A 106 -2.90 -0.26 -17.66
CA ARG A 106 -3.95 0.59 -18.26
C ARG A 106 -3.64 1.04 -19.68
N ASN A 107 -2.36 1.13 -20.04
CA ASN A 107 -1.93 1.54 -21.36
C ASN A 107 -1.79 0.36 -22.34
N ILE A 108 -2.00 -0.88 -21.89
CA ILE A 108 -2.05 -2.06 -22.78
C ILE A 108 -3.39 -2.04 -23.53
N PRO A 109 -3.39 -1.99 -24.88
CA PRO A 109 -4.61 -2.02 -25.66
C PRO A 109 -5.43 -3.29 -25.38
N ASP A 110 -6.73 -3.13 -25.22
CA ASP A 110 -7.68 -4.24 -25.02
C ASP A 110 -7.31 -5.18 -23.86
N PHE A 111 -6.55 -4.71 -22.86
CA PHE A 111 -6.15 -5.54 -21.71
C PHE A 111 -7.33 -6.22 -21.01
N HIS A 112 -8.48 -5.55 -20.96
CA HIS A 112 -9.73 -6.08 -20.40
C HIS A 112 -10.29 -7.31 -21.14
N THR A 113 -9.87 -7.57 -22.38
CA THR A 113 -10.31 -8.74 -23.17
C THR A 113 -9.39 -9.94 -23.00
N TYR A 114 -8.26 -9.79 -22.31
CA TYR A 114 -7.34 -10.88 -22.03
C TYR A 114 -8.04 -11.86 -21.07
N THR A 115 -7.73 -13.14 -21.18
CA THR A 115 -8.20 -14.14 -20.22
C THR A 115 -7.66 -13.85 -18.81
N PHE A 116 -8.31 -14.40 -17.79
CA PHE A 116 -7.91 -14.27 -16.40
C PHE A 116 -6.43 -14.63 -16.17
N GLN A 117 -5.97 -15.73 -16.78
CA GLN A 117 -4.58 -16.15 -16.70
C GLN A 117 -3.64 -15.15 -17.39
N GLU A 118 -3.98 -14.71 -18.60
CA GLU A 118 -3.17 -13.75 -19.36
C GLU A 118 -3.06 -12.41 -18.64
N GLN A 119 -4.14 -11.93 -18.00
CA GLN A 119 -4.10 -10.70 -17.20
C GLN A 119 -3.16 -10.82 -16.00
N LEU A 120 -3.25 -11.92 -15.25
CA LEU A 120 -2.34 -12.18 -14.12
C LEU A 120 -0.89 -12.29 -14.60
N GLN A 121 -0.64 -13.06 -15.66
CA GLN A 121 0.71 -13.24 -16.20
C GLN A 121 1.29 -11.89 -16.67
N THR A 122 0.54 -11.13 -17.45
CA THR A 122 0.94 -9.79 -17.92
C THR A 122 1.26 -8.86 -16.74
N PHE A 123 0.48 -8.90 -15.67
CA PHE A 123 0.77 -8.14 -14.46
C PHE A 123 2.11 -8.52 -13.83
N PHE A 124 2.38 -9.82 -13.61
CA PHE A 124 3.64 -10.26 -13.02
C PHE A 124 4.86 -9.96 -13.92
N GLU A 125 4.74 -10.19 -15.22
CA GLU A 125 5.80 -9.89 -16.19
C GLU A 125 6.10 -8.38 -16.25
N THR A 126 5.06 -7.54 -16.39
CA THR A 126 5.21 -6.07 -16.38
C THR A 126 5.84 -5.58 -15.09
N GLN A 127 5.46 -6.16 -13.94
CA GLN A 127 6.03 -5.82 -12.65
C GLN A 127 7.52 -6.17 -12.58
N LEU A 128 7.92 -7.36 -13.03
CA LEU A 128 9.33 -7.77 -13.06
C LEU A 128 10.16 -6.90 -14.00
N ASP A 129 9.63 -6.55 -15.17
CA ASP A 129 10.29 -5.66 -16.13
C ASP A 129 10.55 -4.27 -15.55
N LEU A 130 9.54 -3.70 -14.86
CA LEU A 130 9.67 -2.39 -14.20
C LEU A 130 10.68 -2.39 -13.05
N LEU A 131 10.82 -3.53 -12.36
CA LEU A 131 11.75 -3.72 -11.25
C LEU A 131 13.18 -4.05 -11.71
N MET A 132 13.35 -4.51 -12.95
CA MET A 132 14.62 -5.00 -13.49
C MET A 132 15.77 -4.01 -13.31
N ALA A 133 15.53 -2.72 -13.59
CA ALA A 133 16.53 -1.66 -13.52
C ALA A 133 17.12 -1.46 -12.11
N ASP A 134 16.36 -1.83 -11.07
CA ASP A 134 16.71 -1.62 -9.67
C ASP A 134 16.84 -2.95 -8.91
N ARG A 135 17.09 -4.07 -9.62
CA ARG A 135 17.16 -5.43 -9.04
C ARG A 135 18.15 -5.53 -7.87
N GLU A 136 19.32 -4.90 -7.97
CA GLU A 136 20.32 -4.89 -6.90
C GLU A 136 19.81 -4.17 -5.64
N TYR A 137 19.09 -3.07 -5.81
CA TYR A 137 18.43 -2.38 -4.70
C TYR A 137 17.36 -3.25 -4.04
N LEU A 138 16.61 -4.03 -4.82
CA LEU A 138 15.63 -4.97 -4.28
C LEU A 138 16.30 -6.10 -3.48
N ASP A 139 17.42 -6.67 -3.95
CA ASP A 139 18.13 -7.73 -3.21
C ASP A 139 18.54 -7.28 -1.80
N ILE A 140 18.91 -6.01 -1.66
CA ILE A 140 19.31 -5.40 -0.38
C ILE A 140 18.10 -5.11 0.52
N THR A 141 16.97 -4.67 -0.05
CA THR A 141 15.88 -4.05 0.71
C THR A 141 14.62 -4.91 0.87
N PHE A 142 14.31 -5.78 -0.09
CA PHE A 142 13.01 -6.45 -0.20
C PHE A 142 12.70 -7.35 1.00
N LYS A 143 13.65 -8.18 1.42
CA LYS A 143 13.49 -9.05 2.59
C LYS A 143 13.20 -8.25 3.86
N ASN A 144 13.92 -7.15 4.07
CA ASN A 144 13.74 -6.31 5.24
C ASN A 144 12.37 -5.62 5.22
N ALA A 145 11.93 -5.16 4.04
CA ALA A 145 10.66 -4.47 3.85
C ALA A 145 9.43 -5.39 4.00
N PHE A 146 9.51 -6.66 3.57
CA PHE A 146 8.32 -7.52 3.46
C PHE A 146 8.32 -8.78 4.32
N LEU A 147 9.44 -9.23 4.88
CA LEU A 147 9.52 -10.46 5.67
C LEU A 147 9.78 -10.23 7.18
N THR A 148 10.16 -9.02 7.58
CA THR A 148 10.45 -8.74 9.00
C THR A 148 9.14 -8.68 9.81
N LEU A 149 8.95 -9.66 10.71
CA LEU A 149 7.71 -9.89 11.47
C LEU A 149 7.31 -8.79 12.48
N SER A 150 8.13 -7.76 12.73
CA SER A 150 7.87 -6.78 13.80
C SER A 150 7.67 -5.34 13.28
N GLN A 151 6.55 -4.74 13.71
CA GLN A 151 6.16 -3.32 13.67
C GLN A 151 5.87 -2.61 12.33
N ASP A 152 6.20 -3.19 11.18
CA ASP A 152 6.10 -2.46 9.89
C ASP A 152 4.80 -2.68 9.09
N TYR A 153 3.80 -3.41 9.62
CA TYR A 153 2.54 -3.65 8.89
C TYR A 153 1.87 -2.36 8.40
N ALA A 154 1.86 -1.31 9.23
CA ALA A 154 1.27 -0.02 8.86
C ALA A 154 1.98 0.66 7.67
N ARG A 155 3.26 0.37 7.46
CA ARG A 155 4.07 0.93 6.35
C ARG A 155 3.98 0.10 5.08
N VAL A 156 3.83 -1.22 5.22
CA VAL A 156 3.59 -2.14 4.10
C VAL A 156 2.15 -2.02 3.58
N LYS A 157 1.20 -1.71 4.47
CA LYS A 157 -0.23 -1.68 4.18
C LYS A 157 -0.58 -0.93 2.88
N PRO A 158 -0.12 0.32 2.62
CA PRO A 158 -0.47 1.01 1.39
C PRO A 158 0.07 0.30 0.13
N THR A 159 1.27 -0.25 0.20
CA THR A 159 1.86 -1.05 -0.90
C THR A 159 0.99 -2.28 -1.17
N ARG A 160 0.62 -3.00 -0.09
CA ARG A 160 -0.23 -4.19 -0.17
C ARG A 160 -1.62 -3.84 -0.72
N GLU A 161 -2.23 -2.75 -0.28
CA GLU A 161 -3.55 -2.29 -0.76
C GLU A 161 -3.56 -2.02 -2.27
N LYS A 162 -2.50 -1.40 -2.80
CA LYS A 162 -2.38 -1.20 -4.26
C LYS A 162 -2.28 -2.51 -5.02
N PHE A 163 -1.45 -3.45 -4.54
CA PHE A 163 -1.38 -4.80 -5.12
C PHE A 163 -2.75 -5.48 -5.11
N MET A 164 -3.44 -5.47 -3.95
CA MET A 164 -4.74 -6.12 -3.81
C MET A 164 -5.79 -5.50 -4.73
N ALA A 165 -5.74 -4.19 -4.96
CA ALA A 165 -6.64 -3.51 -5.88
C ALA A 165 -6.46 -4.02 -7.32
N ILE A 166 -5.21 -4.11 -7.81
CA ILE A 166 -4.92 -4.64 -9.15
C ILE A 166 -5.43 -6.08 -9.32
N VAL A 167 -5.10 -6.96 -8.36
CA VAL A 167 -5.53 -8.36 -8.43
C VAL A 167 -7.05 -8.47 -8.32
N ARG A 168 -7.69 -7.67 -7.46
CA ARG A 168 -9.16 -7.61 -7.35
C ARG A 168 -9.79 -7.22 -8.67
N ASP A 169 -9.30 -6.17 -9.32
CA ASP A 169 -9.82 -5.70 -10.61
C ASP A 169 -9.76 -6.81 -11.67
N ILE A 170 -8.67 -7.59 -11.70
CA ILE A 170 -8.50 -8.74 -12.60
C ILE A 170 -9.53 -9.85 -12.31
N PHE A 171 -9.73 -10.21 -11.03
CA PHE A 171 -10.75 -11.19 -10.64
C PHE A 171 -12.16 -10.72 -10.98
N GLU A 172 -12.49 -9.46 -10.68
CA GLU A 172 -13.82 -8.89 -10.95
C GLU A 172 -14.09 -8.85 -12.45
N ALA A 173 -13.10 -8.49 -13.28
CA ALA A 173 -13.23 -8.54 -14.74
C ALA A 173 -13.51 -9.97 -15.24
N ALA A 174 -12.78 -10.96 -14.74
CA ALA A 174 -12.97 -12.37 -15.13
C ALA A 174 -14.35 -12.93 -14.71
N ILE A 175 -14.83 -12.54 -13.52
CA ILE A 175 -16.19 -12.88 -13.05
C ILE A 175 -17.24 -12.22 -13.95
N GLN A 176 -17.09 -10.93 -14.25
CA GLN A 176 -18.03 -10.18 -15.09
C GLN A 176 -18.08 -10.74 -16.53
N ALA A 177 -16.94 -11.19 -17.05
CA ALA A 177 -16.84 -11.86 -18.34
C ALA A 177 -17.41 -13.29 -18.34
N GLY A 178 -17.71 -13.86 -17.17
CA GLY A 178 -18.19 -15.24 -17.01
C GLY A 178 -17.10 -16.30 -17.23
N GLU A 179 -15.81 -15.93 -17.18
CA GLU A 179 -14.71 -16.87 -17.31
C GLU A 179 -14.51 -17.71 -16.04
N ILE A 180 -14.75 -17.10 -14.88
CA ILE A 180 -14.71 -17.76 -13.57
C ILE A 180 -16.02 -17.49 -12.82
N GLU A 181 -16.43 -18.44 -11.99
CA GLU A 181 -17.60 -18.27 -11.11
C GLU A 181 -17.29 -17.31 -9.95
N ASP A 182 -18.35 -16.77 -9.32
CA ASP A 182 -18.23 -16.02 -8.07
C ASP A 182 -17.52 -16.85 -6.99
N GLN A 183 -16.52 -16.25 -6.35
CA GLN A 183 -15.69 -16.93 -5.36
C GLN A 183 -16.16 -16.60 -3.95
N VAL A 184 -16.60 -17.62 -3.18
CA VAL A 184 -17.02 -17.45 -1.77
C VAL A 184 -15.87 -16.91 -0.91
N PHE A 185 -14.63 -17.17 -1.31
CA PHE A 185 -13.41 -16.75 -0.61
C PHE A 185 -12.53 -15.79 -1.41
N LEU A 186 -13.13 -14.89 -2.21
CA LEU A 186 -12.39 -13.95 -3.07
C LEU A 186 -11.29 -13.20 -2.31
N ASP A 187 -11.59 -12.68 -1.12
CA ASP A 187 -10.60 -11.95 -0.31
C ASP A 187 -9.43 -12.83 0.15
N VAL A 188 -9.67 -14.12 0.39
CA VAL A 188 -8.61 -15.08 0.77
C VAL A 188 -7.73 -15.35 -0.44
N TYR A 189 -8.31 -15.53 -1.64
CA TYR A 189 -7.54 -15.69 -2.86
C TYR A 189 -6.63 -14.49 -3.11
N ILE A 190 -7.18 -13.28 -3.06
CA ILE A 190 -6.43 -12.03 -3.23
C ILE A 190 -5.29 -11.94 -2.19
N GLN A 191 -5.53 -12.34 -0.94
CA GLN A 191 -4.48 -12.42 0.09
C GLN A 191 -3.38 -13.43 -0.22
N VAL A 192 -3.73 -14.62 -0.73
CA VAL A 192 -2.76 -15.63 -1.15
C VAL A 192 -1.91 -15.13 -2.32
N PHE A 193 -2.50 -14.39 -3.26
CA PHE A 193 -1.77 -13.79 -4.38
C PHE A 193 -0.67 -12.81 -3.93
N TRP A 194 -0.84 -12.14 -2.79
CA TRP A 194 0.24 -11.33 -2.21
C TRP A 194 1.41 -12.16 -1.70
N GLU A 195 1.14 -13.27 -1.02
CA GLU A 195 2.19 -14.19 -0.57
C GLU A 195 2.90 -14.83 -1.77
N TYR A 196 2.14 -15.15 -2.81
CA TYR A 196 2.68 -15.60 -4.09
C TYR A 196 3.58 -14.53 -4.73
N TYR A 197 3.15 -13.26 -4.77
CA TYR A 197 3.98 -12.15 -5.28
C TYR A 197 5.29 -12.01 -4.50
N VAL A 198 5.24 -12.02 -3.17
CA VAL A 198 6.44 -11.99 -2.33
C VAL A 198 7.36 -13.17 -2.66
N GLY A 199 6.79 -14.37 -2.82
CA GLY A 199 7.52 -15.57 -3.22
C GLY A 199 8.19 -15.45 -4.59
N ILE A 200 7.47 -14.96 -5.60
CA ILE A 200 7.99 -14.74 -6.96
C ILE A 200 9.13 -13.74 -6.96
N ILE A 201 9.00 -12.60 -6.27
CA ILE A 201 10.10 -11.62 -6.20
C ILE A 201 11.32 -12.23 -5.52
N LEU A 202 11.15 -12.97 -4.42
CA LEU A 202 12.27 -13.63 -3.73
C LEU A 202 12.96 -14.68 -4.60
N TYR A 203 12.18 -15.45 -5.37
CA TYR A 203 12.69 -16.43 -6.32
C TYR A 203 13.47 -15.72 -7.45
N TRP A 204 12.85 -14.71 -8.06
CA TRP A 204 13.45 -13.91 -9.13
C TRP A 204 14.75 -13.23 -8.71
N LEU A 205 14.85 -12.72 -7.48
CA LEU A 205 16.09 -12.14 -6.94
C LEU A 205 17.24 -13.16 -6.78
N LYS A 206 16.94 -14.47 -6.84
CA LYS A 206 17.91 -15.56 -6.79
C LYS A 206 18.04 -16.33 -8.08
N ASP A 207 17.24 -16.00 -9.08
CA ASP A 207 17.29 -16.62 -10.40
C ASP A 207 18.52 -16.15 -11.17
N ASP A 208 19.41 -17.08 -11.47
CA ASP A 208 20.64 -16.89 -12.24
C ASP A 208 20.56 -17.57 -13.63
N SER A 209 19.39 -18.09 -14.00
CA SER A 209 19.15 -18.63 -15.33
C SER A 209 19.16 -17.54 -16.41
N ASP A 210 19.44 -17.94 -17.64
CA ASP A 210 19.49 -17.01 -18.78
C ASP A 210 18.16 -16.25 -18.89
N GLN A 211 18.26 -14.92 -18.90
CA GLN A 211 17.12 -13.99 -18.90
C GLN A 211 16.05 -14.28 -17.84
N PHE A 212 16.41 -14.92 -16.72
CA PHE A 212 15.47 -15.30 -15.64
C PHE A 212 14.38 -16.27 -16.10
N ALA A 213 14.70 -17.14 -17.06
CA ALA A 213 13.76 -18.10 -17.63
C ALA A 213 13.10 -19.00 -16.58
N SER A 214 13.79 -19.35 -15.50
CA SER A 214 13.23 -20.18 -14.42
C SER A 214 12.06 -19.49 -13.73
N THR A 215 12.17 -18.17 -13.50
CA THR A 215 11.09 -17.34 -12.94
C THR A 215 9.90 -17.30 -13.90
N SER A 216 10.13 -17.05 -15.19
CA SER A 216 9.06 -17.01 -16.20
C SER A 216 8.31 -18.34 -16.27
N VAL A 217 9.03 -19.46 -16.30
CA VAL A 217 8.43 -20.81 -16.30
C VAL A 217 7.65 -21.08 -15.00
N LEU A 218 8.15 -20.62 -13.85
CA LEU A 218 7.44 -20.75 -12.58
C LEU A 218 6.12 -19.97 -12.62
N ILE A 219 6.15 -18.72 -13.08
CA ILE A 219 4.95 -17.87 -13.20
C ILE A 219 3.92 -18.54 -14.11
N ASP A 220 4.30 -18.89 -15.33
CA ASP A 220 3.42 -19.55 -16.32
C ASP A 220 2.73 -20.79 -15.72
N LYS A 221 3.52 -21.76 -15.24
CA LYS A 221 3.00 -23.03 -14.71
C LYS A 221 2.14 -22.86 -13.46
N SER A 222 2.53 -21.98 -12.54
CA SER A 222 1.82 -21.81 -11.27
C SER A 222 0.54 -20.98 -11.43
N LEU A 223 0.51 -20.02 -12.37
CA LEU A 223 -0.69 -19.28 -12.71
C LEU A 223 -1.67 -20.14 -13.50
N ASP A 224 -1.21 -20.96 -14.45
CA ASP A 224 -2.07 -21.94 -15.15
C ASP A 224 -2.76 -22.89 -14.16
N LEU A 225 -1.99 -23.44 -13.21
CA LEU A 225 -2.52 -24.30 -12.16
C LEU A 225 -3.55 -23.56 -11.30
N SER A 226 -3.24 -22.33 -10.89
CA SER A 226 -4.11 -21.52 -10.04
C SER A 226 -5.40 -21.14 -10.76
N ALA A 227 -5.31 -20.67 -12.02
CA ALA A 227 -6.45 -20.31 -12.85
C ALA A 227 -7.34 -21.54 -13.12
N SER A 228 -6.75 -22.68 -13.44
CA SER A 228 -7.48 -23.94 -13.62
C SER A 228 -8.22 -24.37 -12.36
N ALA A 229 -7.61 -24.25 -11.17
CA ALA A 229 -8.24 -24.59 -9.90
C ALA A 229 -9.40 -23.64 -9.54
N ILE A 230 -9.24 -22.34 -9.80
CA ILE A 230 -10.27 -21.30 -9.58
C ILE A 230 -11.44 -21.52 -10.54
N ARG A 231 -11.17 -21.72 -11.83
CA ARG A 231 -12.19 -22.00 -12.86
C ARG A 231 -12.95 -23.29 -12.58
N ALA A 232 -12.28 -24.30 -12.02
CA ALA A 232 -12.94 -25.53 -11.58
C ALA A 232 -13.86 -25.33 -10.34
N GLY A 233 -13.85 -24.16 -9.71
CA GLY A 233 -14.65 -23.85 -8.53
C GLY A 233 -14.31 -24.72 -7.32
N LEU A 234 -13.05 -25.15 -7.21
CA LEU A 234 -12.67 -26.18 -6.24
C LEU A 234 -12.96 -25.75 -4.79
N ALA A 235 -12.68 -24.50 -4.44
CA ALA A 235 -12.98 -24.01 -3.09
C ALA A 235 -14.48 -23.91 -2.83
N ASN A 236 -15.28 -23.46 -3.80
CA ASN A 236 -16.74 -23.43 -3.69
C ASN A 236 -17.28 -24.85 -3.45
N LYS A 237 -16.81 -25.84 -4.23
CA LYS A 237 -17.22 -27.25 -4.07
C LYS A 237 -16.84 -27.83 -2.70
N VAL A 238 -15.62 -27.54 -2.21
CA VAL A 238 -15.18 -27.98 -0.88
C VAL A 238 -16.01 -27.31 0.21
N PHE A 239 -16.32 -26.03 0.05
CA PHE A 239 -17.18 -25.29 0.97
C PHE A 239 -18.60 -25.87 1.03
N ASP A 240 -19.23 -26.09 -0.13
CA ASP A 240 -20.57 -26.67 -0.23
C ASP A 240 -20.62 -28.05 0.40
N MET A 241 -19.60 -28.88 0.18
CA MET A 241 -19.47 -30.17 0.85
C MET A 241 -19.37 -30.01 2.37
N GLY A 242 -18.57 -29.05 2.86
CA GLY A 242 -18.47 -28.74 4.28
C GLY A 242 -19.80 -28.30 4.90
N VAL A 243 -20.53 -27.41 4.21
CA VAL A 243 -21.87 -26.96 4.61
C VAL A 243 -22.87 -28.12 4.63
N PHE A 244 -22.85 -28.98 3.60
CA PHE A 244 -23.71 -30.17 3.53
C PHE A 244 -23.46 -31.13 4.69
N LEU A 245 -22.19 -31.46 4.97
CA LEU A 245 -21.82 -32.33 6.09
C LEU A 245 -22.24 -31.70 7.42
N PHE A 246 -22.03 -30.41 7.61
CA PHE A 246 -22.45 -29.69 8.82
C PHE A 246 -23.97 -29.72 9.01
N LYS A 247 -24.73 -29.37 7.97
CA LYS A 247 -26.19 -29.37 8.03
C LYS A 247 -26.77 -30.75 8.34
N ASN A 248 -26.24 -31.80 7.70
CA ASN A 248 -26.82 -33.13 7.82
C ASN A 248 -26.32 -33.93 9.02
N HIS A 249 -25.10 -33.71 9.51
CA HIS A 249 -24.51 -34.52 10.59
C HIS A 249 -24.35 -33.78 11.93
N LEU A 250 -24.27 -32.45 11.93
CA LEU A 250 -24.13 -31.67 13.16
C LEU A 250 -25.46 -31.07 13.63
N LEU A 251 -26.25 -30.44 12.75
CA LEU A 251 -27.55 -29.87 13.14
C LEU A 251 -28.59 -30.94 13.50
N SER A 252 -28.64 -32.05 12.78
CA SER A 252 -29.54 -33.17 13.09
C SER A 252 -29.31 -33.77 14.49
N ARG A 253 -28.07 -33.67 15.01
CA ARG A 253 -27.73 -34.08 16.38
C ARG A 253 -28.07 -33.02 17.42
N MET A 254 -28.15 -31.74 17.04
CA MET A 254 -28.56 -30.67 17.96
C MET A 254 -30.06 -30.73 18.28
N ASP A 255 -30.90 -31.14 17.33
CA ASP A 255 -32.33 -31.37 17.59
C ASP A 255 -32.55 -32.51 18.60
N LEU A 256 -31.75 -33.59 18.51
CA LEU A 256 -31.76 -34.68 19.49
C LEU A 256 -31.30 -34.24 20.89
N VAL A 257 -30.34 -33.33 20.97
CA VAL A 257 -29.89 -32.76 22.26
C VAL A 257 -30.97 -31.84 22.83
N ARG A 258 -31.63 -31.03 22.00
CA ARG A 258 -32.70 -30.13 22.40
C ARG A 258 -33.91 -30.89 22.95
N GLU A 259 -34.33 -31.95 22.26
CA GLU A 259 -35.42 -32.82 22.71
C GLU A 259 -35.09 -33.49 24.07
N ARG A 260 -33.85 -33.97 24.24
CA ARG A 260 -33.39 -34.52 25.54
C ARG A 260 -33.34 -33.50 26.66
N VAL A 261 -32.94 -32.26 26.36
CA VAL A 261 -32.92 -31.15 27.33
C VAL A 261 -34.34 -30.75 27.72
N ASP A 262 -35.30 -30.71 26.80
CA ASP A 262 -36.70 -30.40 27.10
C ASP A 262 -37.36 -31.49 27.95
N ILE A 263 -37.05 -32.76 27.69
CA ILE A 263 -37.48 -33.89 28.53
C ILE A 263 -36.94 -33.74 29.96
N LEU A 264 -35.66 -33.40 30.13
CA LEU A 264 -35.04 -33.17 31.44
C LEU A 264 -35.70 -32.01 32.20
N HIS A 265 -36.00 -30.90 31.52
CA HIS A 265 -36.70 -29.77 32.12
C HIS A 265 -38.15 -30.12 32.50
N GLY A 266 -38.84 -30.92 31.68
CA GLY A 266 -40.19 -31.41 31.97
C GLY A 266 -40.24 -32.35 33.19
N ILE A 267 -39.24 -33.22 33.36
CA ILE A 267 -39.10 -34.08 34.53
C ILE A 267 -38.85 -33.24 35.79
N LYS A 268 -37.93 -32.27 35.73
CA LYS A 268 -37.62 -31.37 36.86
C LYS A 268 -38.87 -30.59 37.33
N ARG A 269 -39.67 -30.09 36.38
CA ARG A 269 -40.91 -29.35 36.68
C ARG A 269 -41.95 -30.22 37.39
N LYS A 270 -42.15 -31.47 36.94
CA LYS A 270 -43.03 -32.45 37.59
C LYS A 270 -42.57 -32.88 38.98
N PHE A 271 -41.27 -32.88 39.24
CA PHE A 271 -40.72 -33.16 40.57
C PHE A 271 -40.93 -32.00 41.54
N MET A 272 -40.81 -30.75 41.07
CA MET A 272 -41.06 -29.56 41.90
C MET A 272 -42.55 -29.39 42.25
N ASP A 273 -43.47 -29.63 41.32
CA ASP A 273 -44.92 -29.55 41.57
C ASP A 273 -45.45 -30.62 42.56
N LYS A 274 -44.68 -31.70 42.77
CA LYS A 274 -44.99 -32.75 43.76
C LYS A 274 -44.43 -32.46 45.16
N ALA A 275 -43.53 -31.49 45.30
CA ALA A 275 -42.93 -31.11 46.58
C ALA A 275 -43.74 -30.02 47.31
N ASP A 276 -44.62 -29.31 46.59
CA ASP A 276 -45.49 -28.23 47.11
C ASP A 276 -46.94 -28.69 47.42
N LYS A 277 -47.19 -30.01 47.48
CA LYS A 277 -48.47 -30.61 47.91
C LYS A 277 -48.26 -31.52 49.10
#